data_AF-A0A937NHH6-F1
#
_entry.id   AF-A0A937NHH6-F1
#
_cell.length_a   1.000
_cell.length_b   1.000
_cell.length_c   1.000
_cell.angle_alpha   90.00
_cell.angle_beta   90.00
_cell.angle_gamma   90.00
#
_symmetry.space_group_name_H-M   'P 1'
#
loop_
_entity.id
_entity.type
_entity.pdbx_description
1 polymer ?
#
loop_
_entity_poly.entity_id
_entity_poly.type
_entity_poly.pdbx_seq_one_letter_code
_entity_poly.pdbx_strand_id
1 'polypeptide(L)'
;GIGIAAQALFERTAKLPRVELARPPSAIGRNTAHSIQSGLLFGYVGLVEGMVARFKAELGPDTRVVATGGLAETIARETEVIDVVDPWLTLHGLRIIYELNTSSTCTSQAYVL
;
A
#
# COMPACT_ATOMS: atom_id res chain seq x y z
N GLY A 1 -8.48 3.89 1.57
CA GLY A 1 -7.70 2.67 1.86
C GLY A 1 -8.52 1.72 2.70
N ILE A 2 -8.06 0.48 2.87
CA ILE A 2 -8.85 -0.61 3.49
C ILE A 2 -9.42 -0.23 4.87
N GLY A 3 -8.63 0.42 5.72
CA GLY A 3 -9.08 0.87 7.04
C GLY A 3 -10.25 1.86 6.99
N ILE A 4 -10.25 2.79 6.02
CA ILE A 4 -11.36 3.73 5.82
C ILE A 4 -12.61 3.01 5.31
N ALA A 5 -12.45 2.03 4.41
CA ALA A 5 -13.57 1.23 3.94
C ALA A 5 -14.20 0.41 5.08
N ALA A 6 -13.37 -0.20 5.94
CA ALA A 6 -13.82 -0.92 7.14
C ALA A 6 -14.57 0.01 8.12
N GLN A 7 -14.02 1.19 8.38
CA GLN A 7 -14.63 2.20 9.23
C GLN A 7 -15.98 2.68 8.68
N ALA A 8 -16.06 2.94 7.37
CA ALA A 8 -17.30 3.37 6.72
C ALA A 8 -18.42 2.32 6.84
N LEU A 9 -18.10 1.02 6.71
CA LEU A 9 -19.07 -0.05 6.92
C LEU A 9 -19.63 -0.05 8.34
N PHE A 10 -18.77 0.16 9.34
CA PHE A 10 -19.18 0.25 10.74
C PHE A 10 -20.02 1.50 11.02
N GLU A 11 -19.60 2.67 10.54
CA GLU A 11 -20.24 3.95 10.86
C GLU A 11 -21.54 4.22 10.09
N ARG A 12 -21.68 3.68 8.88
CA ARG A 12 -22.80 3.98 7.98
C ARG A 12 -23.86 2.89 7.92
N THR A 13 -23.79 1.90 8.80
CA THR A 13 -24.78 0.83 8.87
C THR A 13 -25.20 0.55 10.31
N ALA A 14 -26.46 0.12 10.50
CA ALA A 14 -27.02 -0.04 11.85
C ALA A 14 -26.55 -1.30 12.60
N LYS A 15 -26.03 -2.32 11.89
CA LYS A 15 -25.80 -3.67 12.44
C LYS A 15 -24.46 -4.30 12.09
N LEU A 16 -23.63 -3.66 11.25
CA LEU A 16 -22.33 -4.26 10.94
C LEU A 16 -21.37 -4.07 12.12
N PRO A 17 -20.72 -5.14 12.60
CA PRO A 17 -19.76 -5.03 13.68
C PRO A 17 -18.50 -4.32 13.18
N ARG A 18 -17.78 -3.68 14.11
CA ARG A 18 -16.40 -3.26 13.84
C ARG A 18 -15.56 -4.53 13.71
N VAL A 19 -14.86 -4.69 12.60
CA VAL A 19 -13.97 -5.82 12.35
C VAL A 19 -12.54 -5.35 12.13
N GLU A 20 -11.59 -6.07 12.71
CA GLU A 20 -10.18 -5.92 12.35
C GLU A 20 -9.92 -6.62 11.01
N LEU A 21 -9.02 -6.04 10.22
CA LEU A 21 -8.60 -6.65 8.97
C LEU A 21 -7.74 -7.87 9.27
N ALA A 22 -8.29 -9.05 8.96
CA ALA A 22 -7.59 -10.32 9.04
C ALA A 22 -7.99 -11.18 7.84
N ARG A 23 -7.13 -12.13 7.46
CA ARG A 23 -7.43 -13.09 6.41
C ARG A 23 -8.58 -14.01 6.87
N PRO A 24 -9.74 -14.05 6.18
CA PRO A 24 -10.81 -14.97 6.53
C PRO A 24 -10.43 -16.41 6.18
N PRO A 25 -11.08 -17.43 6.79
CA PRO A 25 -10.80 -18.83 6.50
C PRO A 25 -11.18 -19.24 5.06
N SER A 26 -12.06 -18.49 4.41
CA SER A 26 -12.52 -18.73 3.03
C SER A 26 -12.93 -17.43 2.35
N ALA A 27 -12.86 -17.43 1.01
CA ALA A 27 -13.35 -16.31 0.19
C ALA A 27 -14.86 -16.07 0.37
N ILE A 28 -15.66 -17.12 0.50
CA ILE A 28 -17.08 -16.98 0.80
C ILE A 28 -17.26 -17.00 2.31
N GLY A 29 -17.62 -15.85 2.89
CA GLY A 29 -17.90 -15.71 4.32
C GLY A 29 -19.21 -16.41 4.71
N ARG A 30 -19.22 -17.06 5.88
CA ARG A 30 -20.40 -17.75 6.45
C ARG A 30 -21.01 -17.03 7.65
N ASN A 31 -20.44 -15.89 8.02
CA ASN A 31 -20.95 -14.98 9.02
C ASN A 31 -20.58 -13.55 8.61
N THR A 32 -21.23 -12.56 9.21
CA THR A 32 -21.04 -11.15 8.85
C THR A 32 -19.59 -10.71 8.94
N ALA A 33 -18.85 -11.11 9.98
CA ALA A 33 -17.46 -10.70 10.16
C ALA A 33 -16.56 -11.22 9.04
N HIS A 34 -16.64 -12.52 8.73
CA HIS A 34 -15.86 -13.14 7.66
C HIS A 34 -16.27 -12.60 6.27
N SER A 35 -17.56 -12.31 6.05
CA SER A 35 -18.02 -11.72 4.79
C SER A 35 -17.45 -10.31 4.58
N ILE A 36 -17.41 -9.48 5.63
CA ILE A 36 -16.77 -8.16 5.57
C ILE A 36 -15.26 -8.30 5.34
N GLN A 37 -14.58 -9.15 6.12
CA GLN A 37 -13.12 -9.37 5.98
C GLN A 37 -12.75 -9.87 4.59
N SER A 38 -13.54 -10.80 4.03
CA SER A 38 -13.38 -11.28 2.66
C SER A 38 -13.50 -10.15 1.64
N GLY A 39 -14.59 -9.38 1.70
CA GLY A 39 -14.81 -8.27 0.76
C GLY A 39 -13.71 -7.21 0.86
N LEU A 40 -13.26 -6.89 2.08
CA LEU A 40 -12.19 -5.92 2.29
C LEU A 40 -10.83 -6.43 1.80
N LEU A 41 -10.45 -7.66 2.12
CA LEU A 41 -9.13 -8.18 1.75
C LEU A 41 -9.09 -8.53 0.26
N PHE A 42 -9.91 -9.48 -0.18
CA PHE A 42 -9.85 -9.99 -1.56
C PHE A 42 -10.37 -8.97 -2.57
N GLY A 43 -11.30 -8.10 -2.18
CA GLY A 43 -11.74 -6.99 -3.04
C GLY A 43 -10.60 -5.99 -3.31
N TYR A 44 -9.79 -5.67 -2.30
CA TYR A 44 -8.63 -4.81 -2.50
C TYR A 44 -7.48 -5.51 -3.24
N VAL A 45 -7.28 -6.80 -3.02
CA VAL A 45 -6.33 -7.60 -3.82
C VAL A 45 -6.70 -7.53 -5.31
N GLY A 46 -7.97 -7.79 -5.65
CA GLY A 46 -8.44 -7.69 -7.04
C GLY A 46 -8.32 -6.28 -7.62
N LEU A 47 -8.54 -5.24 -6.80
CA LEU A 47 -8.30 -3.85 -7.19
C LEU A 47 -6.82 -3.63 -7.53
N VAL A 48 -5.90 -4.07 -6.68
CA VAL A 48 -4.45 -3.94 -6.88
C VAL A 48 -4.01 -4.68 -8.14
N GLU A 49 -4.38 -5.95 -8.30
CA GLU A 49 -4.05 -6.77 -9.47
C GLU A 49 -4.58 -6.15 -10.76
N GLY A 50 -5.83 -5.69 -10.75
CA GLY A 50 -6.45 -5.05 -11.90
C GLY A 50 -5.76 -3.74 -12.29
N MET A 51 -5.33 -2.94 -11.33
CA MET A 51 -4.62 -1.69 -11.61
C MET A 51 -3.19 -1.95 -12.09
N VAL A 52 -2.46 -2.87 -11.44
CA VAL A 52 -1.10 -3.25 -11.87
C VAL A 52 -1.11 -3.80 -13.30
N ALA A 53 -2.07 -4.66 -13.64
CA ALA A 53 -2.19 -5.19 -15.00
C ALA A 53 -2.39 -4.08 -16.05
N ARG A 54 -3.23 -3.07 -15.75
CA ARG A 54 -3.44 -1.91 -16.63
C ARG A 54 -2.16 -1.10 -16.79
N PHE A 55 -1.44 -0.83 -15.68
CA PHE A 55 -0.19 -0.09 -15.73
C PHE A 55 0.91 -0.83 -16.49
N LYS A 56 1.03 -2.15 -16.31
CA LYS A 56 2.00 -2.96 -17.06
C LYS A 56 1.67 -3.03 -18.56
N ALA A 57 0.41 -2.94 -18.94
CA ALA A 57 0.03 -2.85 -20.35
C ALA A 57 0.50 -1.53 -21.01
N GLU A 58 0.61 -0.44 -20.24
CA GLU A 58 1.06 0.86 -20.74
C GLU A 58 2.58 1.05 -20.62
N LEU A 59 3.18 0.63 -19.51
CA LEU A 59 4.60 0.86 -19.19
C LEU A 59 5.52 -0.30 -19.62
N GLY A 60 4.95 -1.48 -19.86
CA GLY A 60 5.66 -2.71 -20.22
C GLY A 60 5.63 -3.78 -19.12
N PRO A 61 5.76 -5.07 -19.49
CA PRO A 61 5.62 -6.20 -18.57
C PRO A 61 6.69 -6.23 -17.47
N ASP A 62 7.88 -5.71 -17.75
CA ASP A 62 9.02 -5.67 -16.83
C ASP A 62 8.94 -4.53 -15.80
N THR A 63 7.85 -3.76 -15.81
CA THR A 63 7.61 -2.70 -14.82
C THR A 63 7.60 -3.29 -13.41
N ARG A 64 8.51 -2.78 -12.57
CA ARG A 64 8.65 -3.21 -11.18
C ARG A 64 7.55 -2.61 -10.30
N VAL A 65 6.97 -3.46 -9.45
CA VAL A 65 5.88 -3.12 -8.52
C VAL A 65 6.42 -3.13 -7.10
N VAL A 66 6.41 -1.96 -6.47
CA VAL A 66 6.85 -1.76 -5.08
C VAL A 66 5.65 -1.43 -4.21
N ALA A 67 5.46 -2.17 -3.12
CA ALA A 67 4.42 -1.89 -2.12
C ALA A 67 5.02 -1.27 -0.86
N THR A 68 4.34 -0.29 -0.27
CA THR A 68 4.72 0.36 0.99
C THR A 68 3.48 0.69 1.84
N GLY A 69 3.68 1.08 3.10
CA GLY A 69 2.62 1.41 4.04
C GLY A 69 2.18 0.23 4.92
N GLY A 70 1.40 0.53 5.96
CA GLY A 70 1.13 -0.41 7.06
C GLY A 70 0.34 -1.68 6.71
N LEU A 71 -0.31 -1.75 5.55
CA LEU A 71 -1.06 -2.93 5.08
C LEU A 71 -0.40 -3.61 3.87
N ALA A 72 0.80 -3.17 3.47
CA ALA A 72 1.48 -3.69 2.29
C ALA A 72 1.78 -5.18 2.41
N GLU A 73 2.31 -5.63 3.56
CA GLU A 73 2.59 -7.05 3.79
C GLU A 73 1.32 -7.91 3.74
N THR A 74 0.22 -7.43 4.33
CA THR A 74 -1.05 -8.16 4.33
C THR A 74 -1.57 -8.40 2.92
N ILE A 75 -1.44 -7.40 2.03
CA ILE A 75 -1.85 -7.53 0.63
C ILE A 75 -0.86 -8.38 -0.15
N ALA A 76 0.46 -8.18 0.04
CA ALA A 76 1.50 -8.94 -0.64
C ALA A 76 1.45 -10.45 -0.36
N ARG A 77 0.87 -10.88 0.77
CA ARG A 77 0.65 -12.31 1.06
C ARG A 77 -0.46 -12.96 0.22
N GLU A 78 -1.33 -12.15 -0.39
CA GLU A 78 -2.50 -12.66 -1.13
C GLU A 78 -2.37 -12.46 -2.66
N THR A 79 -1.23 -11.95 -3.15
CA THR A 79 -1.01 -11.74 -4.60
C THR A 79 0.46 -11.82 -4.98
N GLU A 80 0.72 -12.23 -6.22
CA GLU A 80 2.08 -12.33 -6.79
C GLU A 80 2.47 -11.09 -7.61
N VAL A 81 1.57 -10.11 -7.77
CA VAL A 81 1.85 -8.94 -8.62
C VAL A 81 2.81 -7.93 -7.98
N ILE A 82 3.16 -8.10 -6.70
CA ILE A 82 4.06 -7.22 -5.94
C ILE A 82 5.46 -7.85 -5.92
N ASP A 83 6.44 -7.16 -6.47
CA ASP A 83 7.82 -7.66 -6.54
C ASP A 83 8.60 -7.44 -5.24
N VAL A 84 8.31 -6.33 -4.53
CA VAL A 84 9.01 -5.97 -3.29
C VAL A 84 8.11 -5.17 -2.36
N VAL A 85 8.20 -5.47 -1.06
CA VAL A 85 7.63 -4.65 0.01
C VAL A 85 8.74 -3.84 0.66
N ASP A 86 8.63 -2.51 0.60
CA ASP A 86 9.58 -1.57 1.20
C ASP A 86 8.84 -0.64 2.20
N PRO A 87 8.90 -0.92 3.51
CA PRO A 87 8.22 -0.09 4.52
C PRO A 87 8.84 1.29 4.70
N TRP A 88 10.06 1.52 4.21
CA TRP A 88 10.81 2.76 4.40
C TRP A 88 10.90 3.61 3.14
N LEU A 89 10.17 3.24 2.07
CA LEU A 89 10.20 3.90 0.78
C LEU A 89 10.09 5.43 0.87
N THR A 90 9.16 5.95 1.70
CA THR A 90 9.01 7.39 1.91
C THR A 90 10.23 8.02 2.59
N LEU A 91 10.83 7.34 3.58
CA LEU A 91 12.03 7.84 4.26
C LEU A 91 13.25 7.82 3.35
N HIS A 92 13.37 6.83 2.47
CA HIS A 92 14.39 6.83 1.42
C HIS A 92 14.26 8.04 0.52
N GLY A 93 13.04 8.37 0.07
CA GLY A 93 12.77 9.58 -0.70
C GLY A 93 13.15 10.86 0.04
N LEU A 94 12.77 10.99 1.31
CA LEU A 94 13.12 12.15 2.14
C LEU A 94 14.64 12.30 2.31
N ARG A 95 15.36 11.19 2.54
CA ARG A 95 16.83 11.19 2.62
C ARG A 95 17.45 11.69 1.31
N ILE A 96 17.01 11.16 0.16
CA ILE A 96 17.53 11.56 -1.16
C ILE A 96 17.30 13.06 -1.39
N ILE A 97 16.10 13.57 -1.07
CA ILE A 97 15.79 15.01 -1.20
C ILE A 97 16.73 15.84 -0.33
N TYR A 98 16.99 15.43 0.92
CA TYR A 98 17.93 16.12 1.80
C TYR A 98 19.35 16.14 1.24
N GLU A 99 19.86 15.00 0.77
CA GLU A 99 21.22 14.88 0.20
C GLU A 99 21.41 15.77 -1.04
N LEU A 100 20.40 15.84 -1.92
CA LEU A 100 20.42 16.70 -3.11
C LEU A 100 20.49 18.20 -2.77
N ASN A 101 19.91 18.62 -1.64
CA ASN A 101 19.84 20.03 -1.25
C ASN A 101 20.98 20.45 -0.30
N THR A 102 21.70 19.50 0.30
CA THR A 102 22.84 19.79 1.19
C THR A 102 24.19 19.73 0.47
N SER A 103 24.25 19.03 -0.67
CA SER A 103 25.47 18.93 -1.49
C SER A 103 25.76 20.19 -2.33
N SER A 104 24.83 21.15 -2.39
CA SER A 104 24.96 22.40 -3.16
C SER A 104 25.65 23.54 -2.38
N THR A 105 26.02 23.33 -1.11
CA THR A 105 26.68 24.35 -0.28
C THR A 105 28.20 24.17 -0.27
N CYS A 106 28.84 24.15 -1.43
CA CYS A 106 30.29 24.32 -1.51
C CYS A 106 30.68 24.85 -2.90
N THR A 107 30.85 26.17 -3.03
CA THR A 107 31.94 26.87 -3.74
C THR A 107 31.64 28.38 -3.76
N SER A 108 31.98 29.10 -2.67
CA SER A 108 32.38 30.52 -2.68
C SER A 108 32.45 31.13 -1.27
N GLN A 109 33.38 30.67 -0.42
CA GLN A 109 34.07 31.57 0.51
C GLN A 109 35.38 30.92 0.99
N ALA A 110 36.22 30.53 0.03
CA ALA A 110 37.67 30.45 0.25
C ALA A 110 38.27 31.78 -0.24
N TYR A 111 38.06 32.86 0.50
CA TYR A 111 38.90 34.07 0.46
C TYR A 111 38.51 34.96 1.66
N VAL A 112 39.54 35.44 2.36
CA VAL A 112 39.55 36.31 3.57
C VAL A 112 39.38 35.56 4.91
N LEU A 113 40.46 34.93 5.39
CA LEU A 113 41.33 35.44 6.45
C LEU A 113 42.74 34.83 6.30
#